data_AF-A0A7J5UZE6-F1
#
_entry.id   AF-A0A7J5UZE6-F1
#
_cell.length_a   1.000
_cell.length_b   1.000
_cell.length_c   1.000
_cell.angle_alpha   90.00
_cell.angle_beta   90.00
_cell.angle_gamma   90.00
#
_symmetry.space_group_name_H-M   'P 1'
#
loop_
_entity.id
_entity.type
_entity.pdbx_description
1 polymer ?
#
loop_
_entity_poly.entity_id
_entity_poly.type
_entity_poly.pdbx_seq_one_letter_code
_entity_poly.pdbx_strand_id
1 'polypeptide(L)'
;MIKLKARLQCWQPFDEQQIREMNNIFSNVSEQKSMFKLIWLFFKWLLLLQIVFILFVIISAWLPNAGIRKNITKSLPSVIKEGDYPEPMIKKRKHGLDYSMDAFTMNIIFSTDNDNPLKSAILASSRHSDLPDKSKWEQLKFSIENESTEVNLNYPRYWHGGTSLFRIFFLFVDFDGVKSAIYLLTSFLFVILGLLLFQKSTWSETLLFFLGLIFVNLYISQFSMQFSPVLIISLVASILLLNLKTTDFTKSLVVFLVAGAATSFMDLLTTPLLTFGLPALIWIHISTNSELRNRFKKLILLGVFWFGAYTLTWFTKWVITALVTDFPIFSNVFTEVLYVTNAASSNLLTPLIININQLPLVLINIIFLIQLLLLLFFFNPKGVDNAILYIVVAIIPFLWYLIMSDHSVRHYWFTYRTLSISLIGIFLTFNALLDKERLIGWINKLRLLP
;
A
#
# COMPACT_ATOMS: atom_id res chain seq x y z
N MET A 1 27.67 69.15 10.73
CA MET A 1 27.67 68.34 9.49
C MET A 1 29.01 67.64 9.19
N ILE A 2 30.15 68.10 9.73
CA ILE A 2 31.49 67.52 9.46
C ILE A 2 31.86 66.33 10.39
N LYS A 3 31.29 66.24 11.60
CA LYS A 3 31.51 65.10 12.52
C LYS A 3 30.67 63.84 12.21
N LEU A 4 29.66 63.93 11.33
CA LEU A 4 28.90 62.75 10.87
C LEU A 4 29.58 62.01 9.70
N LYS A 5 30.48 62.69 8.96
CA LYS A 5 31.22 62.10 7.83
C LYS A 5 32.40 61.21 8.26
N ALA A 6 32.98 61.47 9.44
CA ALA A 6 34.12 60.71 9.96
C ALA A 6 33.74 59.35 10.57
N ARG A 7 32.48 59.13 10.98
CA ARG A 7 32.00 57.81 11.46
C ARG A 7 31.46 56.91 10.35
N LEU A 8 31.27 57.42 9.14
CA LEU A 8 30.88 56.64 7.97
C LEU A 8 32.08 56.05 7.21
N GLN A 9 33.32 56.39 7.60
CA GLN A 9 34.56 55.84 7.02
C GLN A 9 35.06 54.55 7.72
N CYS A 10 34.38 54.06 8.75
CA CYS A 10 34.69 52.78 9.41
C CYS A 10 33.70 51.65 9.06
N TRP A 11 32.90 51.81 8.01
CA TRP A 11 32.15 50.68 7.46
C TRP A 11 33.09 49.90 6.54
N GLN A 12 33.83 48.95 7.12
CA GLN A 12 34.49 47.93 6.32
C GLN A 12 33.40 47.07 5.69
N PRO A 13 33.36 46.92 4.34
CA PRO A 13 32.46 45.97 3.72
C PRO A 13 32.77 44.58 4.27
N PHE A 14 31.74 43.81 4.59
CA PHE A 14 31.89 42.41 5.03
C PHE A 14 32.85 41.70 4.07
N ASP A 15 33.87 41.05 4.62
CA ASP A 15 34.76 40.24 3.80
C ASP A 15 33.99 39.04 3.20
N GLU A 16 34.53 38.44 2.15
CA GLU A 16 33.88 37.30 1.49
C GLU A 16 33.56 36.14 2.43
N GLN A 17 34.33 35.98 3.51
CA GLN A 17 34.14 34.91 4.48
C GLN A 17 32.91 35.18 5.34
N GLN A 18 32.73 36.42 5.81
CA GLN A 18 31.55 36.85 6.57
C GLN A 18 30.27 36.78 5.73
N ILE A 19 30.34 37.13 4.44
CA ILE A 19 29.20 36.98 3.51
C ILE A 19 28.84 35.50 3.33
N ARG A 20 29.83 34.61 3.19
CA ARG A 20 29.59 33.15 3.10
C ARG A 20 28.99 32.58 4.39
N GLU A 21 29.48 33.02 5.55
CA GLU A 21 28.94 32.60 6.85
C GLU A 21 27.49 33.08 7.04
N MET A 22 27.20 34.34 6.72
CA MET A 22 25.83 34.86 6.75
C MET A 22 24.90 34.10 5.80
N ASN A 23 25.33 33.84 4.56
CA ASN A 23 24.54 33.06 3.59
C ASN A 23 24.29 31.62 4.07
N ASN A 24 25.27 31.00 4.73
CA ASN A 24 25.12 29.67 5.36
C ASN A 24 24.14 29.71 6.55
N ILE A 25 24.15 30.77 7.36
CA ILE A 25 23.20 30.93 8.47
C ILE A 25 21.78 31.13 7.91
N PHE A 26 21.60 31.99 6.91
CA PHE A 26 20.30 32.22 6.30
C PHE A 26 19.76 30.99 5.56
N SER A 27 20.61 30.22 4.88
CA SER A 27 20.21 28.96 4.24
C SER A 27 19.82 27.91 5.27
N ASN A 28 20.58 27.75 6.35
CA ASN A 28 20.26 26.84 7.46
C ASN A 28 18.94 27.22 8.16
N VAL A 29 18.71 28.50 8.45
CA VAL A 29 17.45 28.97 9.05
C VAL A 29 16.25 28.77 8.10
N SER A 30 16.45 28.98 6.79
CA SER A 30 15.45 28.69 5.76
C SER A 30 15.10 27.20 5.67
N GLU A 31 16.12 26.33 5.63
CA GLU A 31 15.93 24.88 5.63
C GLU A 31 15.25 24.40 6.92
N GLN A 32 15.63 24.92 8.08
CA GLN A 32 15.02 24.59 9.36
C GLN A 32 13.54 24.98 9.41
N LYS A 33 13.19 26.18 8.91
CA LYS A 33 11.78 26.62 8.78
C LYS A 33 11.00 25.74 7.80
N SER A 34 11.63 25.30 6.72
CA SER A 34 11.03 24.38 5.74
C SER A 34 10.77 23.00 6.35
N MET A 35 11.74 22.45 7.07
CA MET A 35 11.64 21.16 7.75
C MET A 35 10.56 21.17 8.84
N PHE A 36 10.49 22.23 9.66
CA PHE A 36 9.44 22.37 10.66
C PHE A 36 8.04 22.38 10.03
N LYS A 37 7.85 23.06 8.90
CA LYS A 37 6.57 23.03 8.16
C LYS A 37 6.20 21.63 7.70
N LEU A 38 7.16 20.83 7.22
CA LEU A 38 6.92 19.45 6.80
C LEU A 38 6.56 18.54 7.97
N ILE A 39 7.27 18.67 9.09
CA ILE A 39 6.98 17.94 10.33
C ILE A 39 5.57 18.28 10.84
N TRP A 40 5.26 19.57 10.91
CA TRP A 40 3.93 20.04 11.31
C TRP A 40 2.83 19.53 10.38
N LEU A 41 3.04 19.62 9.05
CA LEU A 41 2.12 19.07 8.06
C LEU A 41 1.86 17.59 8.31
N PHE A 42 2.92 16.81 8.51
CA PHE A 42 2.84 15.37 8.75
C PHE A 42 1.99 15.08 10.00
N PHE A 43 2.35 15.65 11.15
CA PHE A 43 1.62 15.39 12.40
C PHE A 43 0.19 15.91 12.38
N LYS A 44 -0.06 17.06 11.75
CA LYS A 44 -1.42 17.61 11.59
C LYS A 44 -2.31 16.63 10.83
N TRP A 45 -1.87 16.13 9.68
CA TRP A 45 -2.66 15.19 8.88
C TRP A 45 -2.78 13.83 9.56
N LEU A 46 -1.71 13.34 10.19
CA LEU A 46 -1.76 12.08 10.93
C LEU A 46 -2.79 12.15 12.06
N LEU A 47 -2.78 13.21 12.87
CA LEU A 47 -3.74 13.40 13.95
C LEU A 47 -5.18 13.47 13.43
N LEU A 48 -5.41 14.23 12.36
CA LEU A 48 -6.73 14.30 11.72
C LEU A 48 -7.21 12.91 11.28
N LEU A 49 -6.33 12.11 10.66
CA LEU A 49 -6.67 10.75 10.23
C LEU A 49 -6.96 9.83 11.43
N GLN A 50 -6.20 9.90 12.52
CA GLN A 50 -6.51 9.09 13.71
C GLN A 50 -7.89 9.42 14.29
N ILE A 51 -8.25 10.69 14.34
CA ILE A 51 -9.59 11.12 14.78
C ILE A 51 -10.65 10.54 13.84
N VAL A 52 -10.45 10.67 12.52
CA VAL A 52 -11.38 10.11 11.51
C VAL A 52 -11.51 8.60 11.66
N PHE A 53 -10.42 7.86 11.84
CA PHE A 53 -10.43 6.41 12.02
C PHE A 53 -11.16 5.98 13.29
N ILE A 54 -10.90 6.65 14.42
CA ILE A 54 -11.59 6.37 15.68
C ILE A 54 -13.09 6.65 15.56
N LEU A 55 -13.48 7.78 14.97
CA LEU A 55 -14.89 8.09 14.72
C LEU A 55 -15.53 7.07 13.78
N PHE A 56 -14.81 6.65 12.74
CA PHE A 56 -15.30 5.67 11.78
C PHE A 56 -15.59 4.31 12.44
N VAL A 57 -14.70 3.81 13.30
CA VAL A 57 -14.95 2.54 14.00
C VAL A 57 -16.09 2.64 15.02
N ILE A 58 -16.22 3.78 15.72
CA ILE A 58 -17.31 3.99 16.68
C ILE A 58 -18.66 4.04 15.96
N ILE A 59 -18.75 4.84 14.90
CA ILE A 59 -19.98 4.99 14.10
C ILE A 59 -20.38 3.63 13.50
N SER A 60 -19.42 2.87 12.99
CA SER A 60 -19.69 1.53 12.44
C SER A 60 -20.18 0.54 13.49
N ALA A 61 -19.63 0.58 14.70
CA ALA A 61 -20.07 -0.27 15.80
C ALA A 61 -21.51 0.04 16.24
N TRP A 62 -21.94 1.31 16.19
CA TRP A 62 -23.32 1.70 16.49
C TRP A 62 -24.38 1.24 15.49
N LEU A 63 -23.97 0.78 14.30
CA LEU A 63 -24.91 0.24 13.31
C LEU A 63 -25.68 -0.96 13.88
N PRO A 64 -26.98 -1.11 13.56
CA PRO A 64 -27.83 -2.13 14.15
C PRO A 64 -27.39 -3.55 13.74
N ASN A 65 -27.07 -4.37 14.74
CA ASN A 65 -26.58 -5.74 14.53
C ASN A 65 -27.56 -6.65 13.77
N ALA A 66 -28.87 -6.48 13.95
CA ALA A 66 -29.87 -7.43 13.44
C ALA A 66 -29.79 -7.64 11.91
N GLY A 67 -29.71 -6.55 11.13
CA GLY A 67 -29.60 -6.62 9.66
C GLY A 67 -28.27 -7.21 9.21
N ILE A 68 -27.18 -6.78 9.84
CA ILE A 68 -25.80 -7.25 9.57
C ILE A 68 -25.69 -8.75 9.84
N ARG A 69 -26.11 -9.20 11.03
CA ARG A 69 -26.08 -10.61 11.44
C ARG A 69 -26.93 -11.47 10.50
N LYS A 70 -28.12 -11.02 10.12
CA LYS A 70 -28.98 -11.72 9.15
C LYS A 70 -28.26 -11.96 7.82
N ASN A 71 -27.62 -10.94 7.25
CA ASN A 71 -26.90 -11.06 5.98
C ASN A 71 -25.65 -11.93 6.07
N ILE A 72 -24.93 -11.87 7.19
CA ILE A 72 -23.81 -12.78 7.48
C ILE A 72 -24.30 -14.23 7.58
N THR A 73 -25.36 -14.50 8.35
CA THR A 73 -25.94 -15.84 8.49
C THR A 73 -26.45 -16.39 7.15
N LYS A 74 -27.07 -15.55 6.33
CA LYS A 74 -27.51 -15.92 4.97
C LYS A 74 -26.35 -16.38 4.07
N SER A 75 -25.16 -15.82 4.27
CA SER A 75 -23.97 -16.14 3.47
C SER A 75 -23.40 -17.53 3.78
N LEU A 76 -23.68 -18.07 4.96
CA LEU A 76 -22.98 -19.23 5.54
C LEU A 76 -22.98 -20.49 4.65
N PRO A 77 -24.12 -20.92 4.04
CA PRO A 77 -24.13 -22.13 3.21
C PRO A 77 -23.24 -22.01 1.97
N SER A 78 -23.16 -20.82 1.37
CA SER A 78 -22.35 -20.57 0.17
C SER A 78 -20.86 -20.60 0.51
N VAL A 79 -20.45 -19.88 1.55
CA VAL A 79 -19.04 -19.73 1.91
C VAL A 79 -18.42 -21.01 2.46
N ILE A 80 -19.17 -21.83 3.21
CA ILE A 80 -18.70 -23.16 3.64
C ILE A 80 -18.42 -24.06 2.44
N LYS A 81 -19.27 -23.98 1.39
CA LYS A 81 -19.08 -24.75 0.16
C LYS A 81 -17.86 -24.25 -0.65
N GLU A 82 -17.61 -22.95 -0.67
CA GLU A 82 -16.43 -22.35 -1.33
C GLU A 82 -15.12 -22.70 -0.60
N GLY A 83 -15.16 -22.81 0.73
CA GLY A 83 -14.01 -23.14 1.57
C GLY A 83 -13.10 -21.96 1.89
N ASP A 84 -12.02 -22.21 2.62
CA ASP A 84 -11.11 -21.17 3.14
C ASP A 84 -10.24 -20.52 2.07
N TYR A 85 -9.93 -21.23 0.98
CA TYR A 85 -9.01 -20.75 -0.05
C TYR A 85 -9.44 -21.18 -1.45
N PRO A 86 -10.59 -20.70 -1.96
CA PRO A 86 -11.06 -21.08 -3.29
C PRO A 86 -10.15 -20.53 -4.38
N GLU A 87 -10.13 -21.25 -5.50
CA GLU A 87 -9.36 -20.93 -6.70
C GLU A 87 -10.32 -20.59 -7.85
N PRO A 88 -10.84 -19.35 -7.92
CA PRO A 88 -12.05 -19.02 -8.69
C PRO A 88 -11.89 -19.09 -10.21
N MET A 89 -10.66 -18.96 -10.73
CA MET A 89 -10.39 -18.89 -12.17
C MET A 89 -9.41 -19.98 -12.63
N ILE A 90 -8.24 -20.04 -12.01
CA ILE A 90 -7.18 -21.01 -12.34
C ILE A 90 -6.91 -21.82 -11.10
N LYS A 91 -7.03 -23.16 -11.19
CA LYS A 91 -6.83 -24.12 -10.08
C LYS A 91 -5.36 -24.25 -9.68
N LYS A 92 -4.82 -23.18 -9.11
CA LYS A 92 -3.44 -23.07 -8.60
C LYS A 92 -3.42 -22.12 -7.41
N ARG A 93 -2.70 -22.50 -6.34
CA ARG A 93 -2.67 -21.78 -5.06
C ARG A 93 -2.39 -20.29 -5.18
N LYS A 94 -1.53 -19.87 -6.10
CA LYS A 94 -1.19 -18.45 -6.36
C LYS A 94 -2.34 -17.60 -6.95
N HIS A 95 -3.41 -18.24 -7.43
CA HIS A 95 -4.66 -17.62 -7.84
C HIS A 95 -5.75 -17.74 -6.76
N GLY A 96 -5.44 -18.37 -5.62
CA GLY A 96 -6.37 -18.54 -4.52
C GLY A 96 -6.69 -17.23 -3.80
N LEU A 97 -7.91 -17.16 -3.28
CA LEU A 97 -8.37 -16.10 -2.37
C LEU A 97 -8.07 -16.47 -0.92
N ASP A 98 -8.07 -15.49 -0.01
CA ASP A 98 -7.95 -15.70 1.44
C ASP A 98 -9.30 -15.53 2.13
N TYR A 99 -10.19 -16.48 1.86
CA TYR A 99 -11.53 -16.50 2.46
C TYR A 99 -11.51 -16.91 3.93
N SER A 100 -10.44 -17.57 4.38
CA SER A 100 -10.14 -17.78 5.79
C SER A 100 -10.12 -16.45 6.55
N MET A 101 -9.43 -15.43 6.02
CA MET A 101 -9.41 -14.10 6.63
C MET A 101 -10.70 -13.31 6.42
N ASP A 102 -11.42 -13.52 5.32
CA ASP A 102 -12.76 -12.94 5.12
C ASP A 102 -13.75 -13.49 6.18
N ALA A 103 -13.70 -14.79 6.45
CA ALA A 103 -14.49 -15.45 7.50
C ALA A 103 -14.15 -14.93 8.89
N PHE A 104 -12.87 -14.75 9.18
CA PHE A 104 -12.42 -14.17 10.44
C PHE A 104 -12.92 -12.73 10.61
N THR A 105 -12.82 -11.92 9.55
CA THR A 105 -13.37 -10.55 9.50
C THR A 105 -14.88 -10.55 9.74
N MET A 106 -15.62 -11.44 9.09
CA MET A 106 -17.08 -11.59 9.29
C MET A 106 -17.41 -12.02 10.71
N ASN A 107 -16.60 -12.86 11.35
CA ASN A 107 -16.80 -13.26 12.74
C ASN A 107 -16.59 -12.08 13.71
N ILE A 108 -15.57 -11.24 13.50
CA ILE A 108 -15.41 -10.00 14.27
C ILE A 108 -16.62 -9.07 14.08
N ILE A 109 -17.11 -8.92 12.85
CA ILE A 109 -18.29 -8.11 12.55
C ILE A 109 -19.53 -8.67 13.27
N PHE A 110 -19.74 -9.99 13.23
CA PHE A 110 -20.87 -10.64 13.88
C PHE A 110 -20.83 -10.48 15.41
N SER A 111 -19.62 -10.54 15.98
CA SER A 111 -19.35 -10.45 17.41
C SER A 111 -19.22 -9.02 17.93
N THR A 112 -19.41 -8.00 17.10
CA THR A 112 -19.31 -6.59 17.50
C THR A 112 -20.36 -6.23 18.55
N ASP A 113 -19.92 -5.58 19.62
CA ASP A 113 -20.75 -5.09 20.72
C ASP A 113 -21.12 -3.61 20.47
N ASN A 114 -22.43 -3.34 20.41
CA ASN A 114 -22.99 -2.01 20.19
C ASN A 114 -22.98 -1.15 21.47
N ASP A 115 -22.94 -1.76 22.66
CA ASP A 115 -22.99 -1.07 23.94
C ASP A 115 -21.62 -0.51 24.32
N ASN A 116 -20.54 -1.19 23.91
CA ASN A 116 -19.16 -0.76 24.12
C ASN A 116 -18.40 -0.61 22.78
N PRO A 117 -18.79 0.33 21.91
CA PRO A 117 -18.35 0.40 20.51
C PRO A 117 -16.84 0.55 20.35
N LEU A 118 -16.22 1.45 21.13
CA LEU A 118 -14.77 1.66 21.06
C LEU A 118 -14.00 0.43 21.54
N LYS A 119 -14.39 -0.16 22.67
CA LYS A 119 -13.74 -1.36 23.23
C LYS A 119 -13.86 -2.53 22.25
N SER A 120 -15.04 -2.74 21.67
CA SER A 120 -15.29 -3.79 20.68
C SER A 120 -14.42 -3.63 19.44
N ALA A 121 -14.37 -2.43 18.86
CA ALA A 121 -13.54 -2.16 17.68
C ALA A 121 -12.04 -2.29 17.95
N ILE A 122 -11.60 -1.88 19.15
CA ILE A 122 -10.18 -1.93 19.51
C ILE A 122 -9.73 -3.37 19.81
N LEU A 123 -10.54 -4.18 20.47
CA LEU A 123 -10.19 -5.59 20.74
C LEU A 123 -10.34 -6.51 19.53
N ALA A 124 -11.19 -6.15 18.56
CA ALA A 124 -11.50 -6.98 17.39
C ALA A 124 -11.83 -8.42 17.82
N SER A 125 -12.79 -8.53 18.74
CA SER A 125 -13.12 -9.79 19.40
C SER A 125 -14.01 -10.67 18.55
N SER A 126 -13.86 -11.99 18.70
CA SER A 126 -14.71 -13.00 18.06
C SER A 126 -14.95 -14.19 18.99
N ARG A 127 -15.99 -14.99 18.69
CA ARG A 127 -16.21 -16.27 19.38
C ARG A 127 -15.60 -17.41 18.56
N HIS A 128 -14.97 -18.33 19.26
CA HIS A 128 -14.32 -19.49 18.69
C HIS A 128 -14.68 -20.73 19.51
N SER A 129 -14.85 -21.87 18.85
CA SER A 129 -14.93 -23.14 19.56
C SER A 129 -13.54 -23.59 19.97
N ASP A 130 -13.44 -24.23 21.13
CA ASP A 130 -12.19 -24.82 21.64
C ASP A 130 -11.76 -26.09 20.89
N LEU A 131 -12.59 -26.58 19.96
CA LEU A 131 -12.28 -27.74 19.14
C LEU A 131 -11.12 -27.44 18.17
N PRO A 132 -10.12 -28.34 18.07
CA PRO A 132 -9.02 -28.18 17.12
C PRO A 132 -9.50 -28.28 15.67
N ASP A 133 -8.69 -27.74 14.75
CA ASP A 133 -8.80 -27.95 13.29
C ASP A 133 -10.09 -27.47 12.60
N LYS A 134 -10.83 -26.54 13.21
CA LYS A 134 -11.94 -25.87 12.50
C LYS A 134 -11.44 -24.79 11.53
N SER A 135 -11.97 -24.84 10.31
CA SER A 135 -11.85 -23.76 9.34
C SER A 135 -12.40 -22.45 9.91
N LYS A 136 -11.99 -21.31 9.36
CA LYS A 136 -12.50 -20.02 9.86
C LYS A 136 -13.98 -19.84 9.56
N TRP A 137 -14.50 -20.45 8.50
CA TRP A 137 -15.94 -20.52 8.24
C TRP A 137 -16.70 -21.31 9.30
N GLU A 138 -16.17 -22.43 9.77
CA GLU A 138 -16.79 -23.22 10.85
C GLU A 138 -16.73 -22.49 12.20
N GLN A 139 -15.72 -21.63 12.41
CA GLN A 139 -15.66 -20.76 13.59
C GLN A 139 -16.73 -19.64 13.54
N LEU A 140 -17.00 -19.09 12.35
CA LEU A 140 -18.11 -18.16 12.15
C LEU A 140 -19.45 -18.85 12.40
N LYS A 141 -19.64 -20.07 11.87
CA LYS A 141 -20.82 -20.89 12.14
C LYS A 141 -21.04 -21.11 13.63
N PHE A 142 -19.98 -21.49 14.35
CA PHE A 142 -20.03 -21.63 15.81
C PHE A 142 -20.48 -20.35 16.51
N SER A 143 -19.99 -19.19 16.08
CA SER A 143 -20.39 -17.89 16.65
C SER A 143 -21.87 -17.58 16.44
N ILE A 144 -22.43 -17.97 15.30
CA ILE A 144 -23.85 -17.81 14.99
C ILE A 144 -24.70 -18.74 15.87
N GLU A 145 -24.28 -20.00 16.01
CA GLU A 145 -24.99 -21.02 16.81
C GLU A 145 -24.91 -20.77 18.31
N ASN A 146 -23.89 -20.02 18.77
CA ASN A 146 -23.60 -19.77 20.18
C ASN A 146 -23.56 -18.25 20.49
N GLU A 147 -24.48 -17.47 19.90
CA GLU A 147 -24.50 -16.01 20.04
C GLU A 147 -24.58 -15.54 21.51
N SER A 148 -25.16 -16.34 22.40
CA SER A 148 -25.30 -16.04 23.83
C SER A 148 -24.01 -16.25 24.64
N THR A 149 -22.97 -16.86 24.10
CA THR A 149 -21.70 -17.04 24.82
C THR A 149 -20.85 -15.78 24.78
N GLU A 150 -19.90 -15.67 25.70
CA GLU A 150 -18.94 -14.58 25.70
C GLU A 150 -17.91 -14.74 24.57
N VAL A 151 -17.38 -13.61 24.09
CA VAL A 151 -16.24 -13.60 23.17
C VAL A 151 -14.99 -14.12 23.88
N ASN A 152 -14.27 -15.04 23.25
CA ASN A 152 -13.11 -15.72 23.86
C ASN A 152 -11.81 -15.53 23.08
N LEU A 153 -11.85 -14.85 21.93
CA LEU A 153 -10.65 -14.47 21.18
C LEU A 153 -10.62 -12.95 20.98
N ASN A 154 -9.48 -12.34 21.32
CA ASN A 154 -9.19 -10.94 21.05
C ASN A 154 -8.01 -10.85 20.08
N TYR A 155 -8.11 -9.99 19.07
CA TYR A 155 -7.03 -9.78 18.11
C TYR A 155 -6.69 -8.28 17.92
N PRO A 156 -6.28 -7.57 19.00
CA PRO A 156 -6.06 -6.13 18.99
C PRO A 156 -4.76 -5.67 18.30
N ARG A 157 -3.94 -6.60 17.77
CA ARG A 157 -2.63 -6.29 17.18
C ARG A 157 -2.74 -5.41 15.93
N TYR A 158 -3.86 -5.49 15.22
CA TYR A 158 -4.16 -4.69 14.04
C TYR A 158 -5.41 -3.83 14.24
N TRP A 159 -5.57 -2.82 13.39
CA TRP A 159 -6.73 -1.93 13.45
C TRP A 159 -8.03 -2.61 13.07
N HIS A 160 -7.99 -3.53 12.11
CA HIS A 160 -9.18 -4.14 11.52
C HIS A 160 -10.14 -3.12 10.90
N GLY A 161 -9.65 -2.01 10.33
CA GLY A 161 -10.50 -0.99 9.70
C GLY A 161 -11.43 -1.54 8.62
N GLY A 162 -11.02 -2.64 7.96
CA GLY A 162 -11.86 -3.40 7.05
C GLY A 162 -13.16 -3.90 7.69
N THR A 163 -13.16 -4.34 8.96
CA THR A 163 -14.40 -4.79 9.64
C THR A 163 -15.41 -3.65 9.71
N SER A 164 -14.95 -2.44 10.05
CA SER A 164 -15.81 -1.26 10.13
C SER A 164 -16.37 -0.85 8.78
N LEU A 165 -15.58 -0.96 7.71
CA LEU A 165 -16.06 -0.73 6.35
C LEU A 165 -17.10 -1.77 5.93
N PHE A 166 -16.78 -3.06 6.04
CA PHE A 166 -17.66 -4.11 5.53
C PHE A 166 -18.94 -4.27 6.33
N ARG A 167 -18.93 -3.91 7.62
CA ARG A 167 -20.14 -3.83 8.44
C ARG A 167 -21.20 -2.88 7.85
N ILE A 168 -20.78 -1.78 7.21
CA ILE A 168 -21.70 -0.89 6.48
C ILE A 168 -22.34 -1.61 5.29
N PHE A 169 -21.56 -2.38 4.52
CA PHE A 169 -22.11 -3.14 3.40
C PHE A 169 -23.07 -4.25 3.86
N PHE A 170 -22.73 -4.95 4.95
CA PHE A 170 -23.57 -6.01 5.49
C PHE A 170 -24.93 -5.54 6.02
N LEU A 171 -25.16 -4.24 6.19
CA LEU A 171 -26.52 -3.72 6.43
C LEU A 171 -27.45 -3.96 5.24
N PHE A 172 -26.92 -3.94 4.02
CA PHE A 172 -27.71 -3.94 2.79
C PHE A 172 -27.64 -5.27 2.05
N VAL A 173 -26.50 -5.94 2.10
CA VAL A 173 -26.22 -7.11 1.27
C VAL A 173 -25.52 -8.23 2.05
N ASP A 174 -25.61 -9.46 1.54
CA ASP A 174 -24.83 -10.62 1.99
C ASP A 174 -23.41 -10.59 1.38
N PHE A 175 -22.59 -11.59 1.72
CA PHE A 175 -21.18 -11.65 1.32
C PHE A 175 -20.99 -11.64 -0.21
N ASP A 176 -21.86 -12.30 -0.97
CA ASP A 176 -21.81 -12.27 -2.44
C ASP A 176 -22.12 -10.87 -2.99
N GLY A 177 -23.04 -10.14 -2.35
CA GLY A 177 -23.27 -8.74 -2.65
C GLY A 177 -22.07 -7.85 -2.29
N VAL A 178 -21.38 -8.11 -1.17
CA VAL A 178 -20.12 -7.40 -0.82
C VAL A 178 -19.05 -7.64 -1.87
N LYS A 179 -18.81 -8.90 -2.26
CA LYS A 179 -17.86 -9.27 -3.34
C LYS A 179 -18.21 -8.53 -4.64
N SER A 180 -19.49 -8.49 -4.99
CA SER A 180 -19.99 -7.78 -6.19
C SER A 180 -19.73 -6.28 -6.12
N ALA A 181 -19.97 -5.63 -4.97
CA ALA A 181 -19.69 -4.21 -4.77
C ALA A 181 -18.19 -3.89 -4.89
N ILE A 182 -17.33 -4.72 -4.29
CA ILE A 182 -15.86 -4.62 -4.40
C ILE A 182 -15.45 -4.74 -5.87
N TYR A 183 -15.95 -5.75 -6.58
CA TYR A 183 -15.62 -6.00 -7.97
C TYR A 183 -16.01 -4.80 -8.87
N LEU A 184 -17.22 -4.27 -8.71
CA LEU A 184 -17.68 -3.10 -9.46
C LEU A 184 -16.83 -1.86 -9.17
N LEU A 185 -16.58 -1.55 -7.90
CA LEU A 185 -15.77 -0.40 -7.49
C LEU A 185 -14.34 -0.50 -8.05
N THR A 186 -13.69 -1.64 -7.84
CA THR A 186 -12.30 -1.82 -8.28
C THR A 186 -12.19 -1.84 -9.81
N SER A 187 -13.14 -2.43 -10.52
CA SER A 187 -13.17 -2.41 -11.99
C SER A 187 -13.35 -0.99 -12.51
N PHE A 188 -14.24 -0.21 -11.89
CA PHE A 188 -14.41 1.21 -12.21
C PHE A 188 -13.12 2.02 -11.96
N LEU A 189 -12.43 1.79 -10.84
CA LEU A 189 -11.15 2.42 -10.55
C LEU A 189 -10.05 2.03 -11.54
N PHE A 190 -10.00 0.76 -11.98
CA PHE A 190 -9.07 0.33 -13.03
C PHE A 190 -9.32 1.05 -14.35
N VAL A 191 -10.60 1.21 -14.75
CA VAL A 191 -10.97 1.97 -15.95
C VAL A 191 -10.51 3.42 -15.83
N ILE A 192 -10.80 4.09 -14.71
CA ILE A 192 -10.36 5.48 -14.48
C ILE A 192 -8.83 5.57 -14.54
N LEU A 193 -8.12 4.67 -13.86
CA LEU A 193 -6.66 4.66 -13.87
C LEU A 193 -6.13 4.50 -15.29
N GLY A 194 -6.69 3.58 -16.08
CA GLY A 194 -6.29 3.36 -17.46
C GLY A 194 -6.53 4.57 -18.36
N LEU A 195 -7.69 5.23 -18.22
CA LEU A 195 -8.01 6.45 -18.97
C LEU A 195 -7.05 7.59 -18.62
N LEU A 196 -6.75 7.80 -17.33
CA LEU A 196 -5.84 8.86 -16.90
C LEU A 196 -4.39 8.59 -17.29
N LEU A 197 -3.93 7.33 -17.20
CA LEU A 197 -2.62 6.94 -17.70
C LEU A 197 -2.52 7.18 -19.20
N PHE A 198 -3.52 6.78 -19.97
CA PHE A 198 -3.54 7.00 -21.42
C PHE A 198 -3.49 8.49 -21.80
N GLN A 199 -4.08 9.37 -20.98
CA GLN A 199 -4.01 10.83 -21.18
C GLN A 199 -2.65 11.45 -20.81
N LYS A 200 -1.86 10.79 -19.95
CA LYS A 200 -0.62 11.35 -19.37
C LYS A 200 0.64 10.60 -19.81
N SER A 201 0.49 9.51 -20.53
CA SER A 201 1.55 8.56 -20.91
C SER A 201 1.34 8.06 -22.33
N THR A 202 2.33 7.36 -22.89
CA THR A 202 2.11 6.63 -24.14
C THR A 202 1.25 5.38 -23.91
N TRP A 203 0.60 4.88 -24.98
CA TRP A 203 -0.14 3.61 -24.91
C TRP A 203 0.74 2.45 -24.43
N SER A 204 2.02 2.44 -24.85
CA SER A 204 2.99 1.42 -24.46
C SER A 204 3.29 1.47 -22.96
N GLU A 205 3.44 2.66 -22.39
CA GLU A 205 3.67 2.83 -20.95
C GLU A 205 2.46 2.40 -20.14
N THR A 206 1.27 2.79 -20.58
CA THR A 206 0.01 2.34 -19.96
C THR A 206 -0.08 0.82 -19.97
N LEU A 207 0.24 0.18 -21.10
CA LEU A 207 0.27 -1.28 -21.20
C LEU A 207 1.28 -1.91 -20.24
N LEU A 208 2.48 -1.36 -20.11
CA LEU A 208 3.51 -1.87 -19.19
C LEU A 208 3.06 -1.80 -17.71
N PHE A 209 2.35 -0.74 -17.31
CA PHE A 209 1.72 -0.69 -15.99
C PHE A 209 0.75 -1.86 -15.80
N PHE A 210 -0.20 -2.06 -16.71
CA PHE A 210 -1.18 -3.14 -16.59
C PHE A 210 -0.57 -4.54 -16.69
N LEU A 211 0.44 -4.76 -17.54
CA LEU A 211 1.15 -6.03 -17.63
C LEU A 211 1.79 -6.43 -16.30
N GLY A 212 2.41 -5.49 -15.59
CA GLY A 212 2.98 -5.78 -14.28
C GLY A 212 1.93 -6.16 -13.22
N LEU A 213 0.71 -5.62 -13.29
CA LEU A 213 -0.41 -6.01 -12.43
C LEU A 213 -1.00 -7.38 -12.83
N ILE A 214 -1.09 -7.65 -14.13
CA ILE A 214 -1.60 -8.91 -14.68
C ILE A 214 -0.68 -10.07 -14.34
N PHE A 215 0.64 -9.91 -14.49
CA PHE A 215 1.60 -11.00 -14.24
C PHE A 215 1.65 -11.48 -12.80
N VAL A 216 1.17 -10.66 -11.86
CA VAL A 216 1.01 -11.09 -10.47
C VAL A 216 -0.41 -11.50 -10.11
N ASN A 217 -1.33 -11.56 -11.06
CA ASN A 217 -2.74 -11.84 -10.84
C ASN A 217 -3.39 -10.88 -9.84
N LEU A 218 -3.10 -9.57 -9.95
CA LEU A 218 -3.66 -8.58 -9.03
C LEU A 218 -5.19 -8.47 -9.16
N TYR A 219 -5.75 -8.79 -10.32
CA TYR A 219 -7.21 -8.84 -10.58
C TYR A 219 -7.96 -9.80 -9.64
N ILE A 220 -7.29 -10.83 -9.10
CA ILE A 220 -7.89 -11.75 -8.12
C ILE A 220 -8.29 -10.99 -6.83
N SER A 221 -7.58 -9.92 -6.48
CA SER A 221 -7.83 -9.13 -5.26
C SER A 221 -9.21 -8.46 -5.26
N GLN A 222 -9.88 -8.38 -6.41
CA GLN A 222 -11.22 -7.81 -6.57
C GLN A 222 -12.33 -8.72 -6.01
N PHE A 223 -12.02 -9.96 -5.65
CA PHE A 223 -12.99 -10.96 -5.20
C PHE A 223 -12.86 -11.32 -3.71
N SER A 224 -12.09 -10.56 -2.93
CA SER A 224 -11.91 -10.81 -1.48
C SER A 224 -12.02 -9.53 -0.66
N MET A 225 -12.69 -9.63 0.48
CA MET A 225 -12.77 -8.52 1.45
C MET A 225 -11.40 -8.17 2.00
N GLN A 226 -10.55 -9.17 2.26
CA GLN A 226 -9.23 -9.02 2.82
C GLN A 226 -8.25 -8.35 1.85
N PHE A 227 -8.28 -8.71 0.57
CA PHE A 227 -7.31 -8.18 -0.41
C PHE A 227 -7.72 -6.83 -1.01
N SER A 228 -9.02 -6.53 -1.06
CA SER A 228 -9.54 -5.34 -1.74
C SER A 228 -9.08 -3.99 -1.17
N PRO A 229 -8.88 -3.77 0.15
CA PRO A 229 -8.56 -2.45 0.67
C PRO A 229 -7.22 -1.92 0.14
N VAL A 230 -6.20 -2.77 0.13
CA VAL A 230 -4.87 -2.42 -0.44
C VAL A 230 -4.98 -2.09 -1.93
N LEU A 231 -5.77 -2.86 -2.68
CA LEU A 231 -6.00 -2.57 -4.10
C LEU A 231 -6.68 -1.21 -4.28
N ILE A 232 -7.78 -0.95 -3.56
CA ILE A 232 -8.53 0.31 -3.63
C ILE A 232 -7.63 1.50 -3.27
N ILE A 233 -6.89 1.42 -2.16
CA ILE A 233 -5.98 2.49 -1.72
C ILE A 233 -4.91 2.74 -2.77
N SER A 234 -4.31 1.68 -3.34
CA SER A 234 -3.30 1.79 -4.39
C SER A 234 -3.85 2.51 -5.62
N LEU A 235 -5.03 2.10 -6.12
CA LEU A 235 -5.66 2.71 -7.29
C LEU A 235 -6.06 4.16 -7.04
N VAL A 236 -6.68 4.46 -5.88
CA VAL A 236 -7.08 5.82 -5.53
C VAL A 236 -5.87 6.74 -5.39
N ALA A 237 -4.82 6.31 -4.69
CA ALA A 237 -3.59 7.11 -4.56
C ALA A 237 -2.95 7.40 -5.93
N SER A 238 -2.89 6.40 -6.80
CA SER A 238 -2.42 6.53 -8.18
C SER A 238 -3.26 7.51 -9.02
N ILE A 239 -4.59 7.41 -8.95
CA ILE A 239 -5.54 8.30 -9.65
C ILE A 239 -5.41 9.74 -9.14
N LEU A 240 -5.29 9.93 -7.83
CA LEU A 240 -5.09 11.26 -7.24
C LEU A 240 -3.80 11.89 -7.76
N LEU A 241 -2.69 11.16 -7.77
CA LEU A 241 -1.41 11.67 -8.28
C LEU A 241 -1.46 12.08 -9.76
N LEU A 242 -2.14 11.30 -10.61
CA LEU A 242 -2.29 11.64 -12.04
C LEU A 242 -3.08 12.93 -12.30
N ASN A 243 -3.96 13.30 -11.35
CA ASN A 243 -4.73 14.54 -11.41
C ASN A 243 -4.03 15.73 -10.74
N LEU A 244 -2.95 15.50 -9.98
CA LEU A 244 -2.18 16.59 -9.38
C LEU A 244 -1.29 17.26 -10.42
N LYS A 245 -1.11 18.57 -10.27
CA LYS A 245 -0.07 19.29 -10.99
C LYS A 245 1.30 18.83 -10.49
N THR A 246 2.24 18.60 -11.40
CA THR A 246 3.60 18.13 -11.09
C THR A 246 4.37 19.07 -10.17
N THR A 247 3.96 20.33 -10.07
CA THR A 247 4.50 21.36 -9.16
C THR A 247 4.05 21.20 -7.71
N ASP A 248 2.94 20.49 -7.45
CA ASP A 248 2.28 20.46 -6.13
C ASP A 248 2.83 19.34 -5.23
N PHE A 249 4.14 19.33 -4.98
CA PHE A 249 4.80 18.25 -4.24
C PHE A 249 4.24 18.04 -2.82
N THR A 250 3.80 19.10 -2.13
CA THR A 250 3.15 18.99 -0.82
C THR A 250 1.86 18.15 -0.88
N LYS A 251 1.09 18.25 -1.97
CA LYS A 251 -0.11 17.41 -2.13
C LYS A 251 0.27 15.95 -2.37
N SER A 252 1.35 15.70 -3.12
CA SER A 252 1.90 14.34 -3.24
C SER A 252 2.27 13.77 -1.87
N LEU A 253 2.98 14.54 -1.02
CA LEU A 253 3.30 14.11 0.34
C LEU A 253 2.05 13.73 1.16
N VAL A 254 0.99 14.52 1.07
CA VAL A 254 -0.30 14.22 1.74
C VAL A 254 -0.93 12.94 1.19
N VAL A 255 -0.92 12.72 -0.14
CA VAL A 255 -1.43 11.48 -0.74
C VAL A 255 -0.68 10.26 -0.19
N PHE A 256 0.66 10.31 -0.13
CA PHE A 256 1.46 9.20 0.41
C PHE A 256 1.25 8.98 1.91
N LEU A 257 1.10 10.05 2.70
CA LEU A 257 0.75 9.96 4.12
C LEU A 257 -0.62 9.31 4.33
N VAL A 258 -1.64 9.78 3.62
CA VAL A 258 -3.01 9.23 3.69
C VAL A 258 -3.00 7.76 3.26
N ALA A 259 -2.31 7.43 2.17
CA ALA A 259 -2.18 6.05 1.71
C ALA A 259 -1.52 5.18 2.78
N GLY A 260 -0.40 5.59 3.38
CA GLY A 260 0.27 4.82 4.43
C GLY A 260 -0.60 4.59 5.67
N ALA A 261 -1.24 5.66 6.17
CA ALA A 261 -2.15 5.57 7.32
C ALA A 261 -3.39 4.70 7.02
N ALA A 262 -4.03 4.89 5.86
CA ALA A 262 -5.18 4.10 5.44
C ALA A 262 -4.82 2.62 5.27
N THR A 263 -3.65 2.32 4.72
CA THR A 263 -3.17 0.93 4.58
C THR A 263 -2.99 0.30 5.95
N SER A 264 -2.32 0.96 6.89
CA SER A 264 -2.16 0.44 8.26
C SER A 264 -3.49 0.24 8.98
N PHE A 265 -4.46 1.13 8.74
CA PHE A 265 -5.78 1.04 9.34
C PHE A 265 -6.58 -0.15 8.76
N MET A 266 -6.54 -0.34 7.44
CA MET A 266 -7.42 -1.28 6.74
C MET A 266 -6.84 -2.69 6.57
N ASP A 267 -5.53 -2.80 6.37
CA ASP A 267 -4.85 -4.02 5.92
C ASP A 267 -4.41 -4.92 7.10
N LEU A 268 -4.40 -6.23 6.86
CA LEU A 268 -3.76 -7.22 7.76
C LEU A 268 -2.51 -7.79 7.09
N LEU A 269 -1.62 -6.89 6.68
CA LEU A 269 -0.32 -7.20 6.08
C LEU A 269 -0.45 -8.03 4.78
N THR A 270 -1.40 -7.71 3.89
CA THR A 270 -1.56 -8.45 2.63
C THR A 270 -0.43 -8.12 1.64
N THR A 271 -0.53 -7.01 0.93
CA THR A 271 0.51 -6.46 0.05
C THR A 271 0.63 -4.94 0.21
N PRO A 272 0.83 -4.44 1.45
CA PRO A 272 0.68 -3.03 1.80
C PRO A 272 1.55 -2.10 0.95
N LEU A 273 2.74 -2.56 0.54
CA LEU A 273 3.65 -1.82 -0.32
C LEU A 273 3.07 -1.40 -1.66
N LEU A 274 2.03 -2.05 -2.18
CA LEU A 274 1.34 -1.61 -3.41
C LEU A 274 0.84 -0.17 -3.29
N THR A 275 0.40 0.22 -2.09
CA THR A 275 -0.13 1.57 -1.80
C THR A 275 0.96 2.64 -1.79
N PHE A 276 2.24 2.23 -1.82
CA PHE A 276 3.38 3.11 -2.04
C PHE A 276 3.94 2.96 -3.46
N GLY A 277 4.31 1.74 -3.84
CA GLY A 277 5.13 1.48 -5.01
C GLY A 277 4.44 1.83 -6.32
N LEU A 278 3.16 1.51 -6.49
CA LEU A 278 2.41 1.86 -7.70
C LEU A 278 2.24 3.38 -7.83
N PRO A 279 1.78 4.12 -6.80
CA PRO A 279 1.80 5.58 -6.78
C PRO A 279 3.19 6.20 -7.02
N ALA A 280 4.27 5.62 -6.47
CA ALA A 280 5.63 6.13 -6.63
C ALA A 280 6.13 6.00 -8.08
N LEU A 281 5.87 4.87 -8.74
CA LEU A 281 6.21 4.68 -10.15
C LEU A 281 5.46 5.67 -11.04
N ILE A 282 4.18 5.94 -10.75
CA ILE A 282 3.40 6.98 -11.44
C ILE A 282 3.97 8.37 -11.18
N TRP A 283 4.32 8.69 -9.94
CA TRP A 283 4.92 9.97 -9.59
C TRP A 283 6.24 10.20 -10.35
N ILE A 284 7.11 9.20 -10.43
CA ILE A 284 8.35 9.26 -11.21
C ILE A 284 8.01 9.53 -12.68
N HIS A 285 7.05 8.79 -13.22
CA HIS A 285 6.64 8.88 -14.62
C HIS A 285 6.17 10.29 -15.02
N ILE A 286 5.36 10.94 -14.19
CA ILE A 286 4.84 12.29 -14.48
C ILE A 286 5.79 13.43 -14.07
N SER A 287 6.80 13.16 -13.23
CA SER A 287 7.70 14.19 -12.68
C SER A 287 8.97 14.42 -13.51
N THR A 288 8.86 14.95 -14.73
CA THR A 288 10.01 15.02 -15.66
C THR A 288 10.91 16.26 -15.51
N ASN A 289 10.48 17.31 -14.81
CA ASN A 289 11.11 18.64 -14.89
C ASN A 289 12.09 18.98 -13.74
N SER A 290 12.88 18.01 -13.25
CA SER A 290 13.89 18.31 -12.22
C SER A 290 15.08 17.37 -12.27
N GLU A 291 16.23 17.86 -11.79
CA GLU A 291 17.46 17.07 -11.67
C GLU A 291 17.25 15.79 -10.86
N LEU A 292 17.94 14.71 -11.27
CA LEU A 292 17.90 13.39 -10.62
C LEU A 292 18.04 13.48 -9.10
N ARG A 293 19.02 14.23 -8.60
CA ARG A 293 19.29 14.37 -7.16
C ARG A 293 18.08 14.93 -6.40
N ASN A 294 17.40 15.93 -6.96
CA ASN A 294 16.22 16.52 -6.34
C ASN A 294 15.03 15.53 -6.38
N ARG A 295 14.83 14.84 -7.50
CA ARG A 295 13.78 13.82 -7.64
C ARG A 295 13.99 12.65 -6.70
N PHE A 296 15.23 12.21 -6.53
CA PHE A 296 15.60 11.16 -5.59
C PHE A 296 15.31 11.58 -4.13
N LYS A 297 15.69 12.80 -3.72
CA LYS A 297 15.33 13.35 -2.40
C LYS A 297 13.81 13.38 -2.18
N LYS A 298 13.06 13.83 -3.19
CA LYS A 298 11.60 13.86 -3.15
C LYS A 298 11.00 12.46 -3.02
N LEU A 299 11.52 11.48 -3.77
CA LEU A 299 11.11 10.08 -3.69
C LEU A 299 11.33 9.51 -2.28
N ILE A 300 12.48 9.78 -1.67
CA ILE A 300 12.75 9.40 -0.27
C ILE A 300 11.72 10.04 0.65
N LEU A 301 11.42 11.32 0.49
CA LEU A 301 10.46 12.00 1.36
C LEU A 301 9.04 11.44 1.22
N LEU A 302 8.61 11.07 0.00
CA LEU A 302 7.34 10.36 -0.22
C LEU A 302 7.33 9.02 0.54
N GLY A 303 8.44 8.28 0.49
CA GLY A 303 8.63 7.04 1.25
C GLY A 303 8.56 7.26 2.76
N VAL A 304 9.21 8.30 3.29
CA VAL A 304 9.18 8.66 4.72
C VAL A 304 7.75 9.02 5.15
N PHE A 305 7.01 9.81 4.34
CA PHE A 305 5.63 10.17 4.65
C PHE A 305 4.71 8.94 4.68
N TRP A 306 4.85 8.04 3.70
CA TRP A 306 4.07 6.80 3.67
C TRP A 306 4.42 5.87 4.83
N PHE A 307 5.71 5.57 5.01
CA PHE A 307 6.17 4.60 6.02
C PHE A 307 5.96 5.12 7.45
N GLY A 308 6.24 6.41 7.69
CA GLY A 308 5.98 7.04 8.98
C GLY A 308 4.49 7.02 9.32
N ALA A 309 3.62 7.33 8.36
CA ALA A 309 2.18 7.32 8.60
C ALA A 309 1.64 5.90 8.85
N TYR A 310 2.13 4.92 8.09
CA TYR A 310 1.81 3.51 8.28
C TYR A 310 2.19 3.02 9.69
N THR A 311 3.46 3.22 10.07
CA THR A 311 3.99 2.73 11.35
C THR A 311 3.38 3.44 12.56
N LEU A 312 3.23 4.76 12.52
CA LEU A 312 2.63 5.50 13.64
C LEU A 312 1.13 5.24 13.78
N THR A 313 0.40 5.02 12.67
CA THR A 313 -0.99 4.58 12.73
C THR A 313 -1.07 3.23 13.42
N TRP A 314 -0.24 2.26 13.02
CA TRP A 314 -0.21 0.95 13.65
C TRP A 314 0.09 1.03 15.15
N PHE A 315 1.10 1.81 15.54
CA PHE A 315 1.46 2.01 16.95
C PHE A 315 0.33 2.68 17.75
N THR A 316 -0.41 3.61 17.14
CA THR A 316 -1.56 4.27 17.79
C THR A 316 -2.64 3.27 18.21
N LYS A 317 -2.84 2.18 17.46
CA LYS A 317 -3.74 1.08 17.88
C LYS A 317 -3.34 0.56 19.26
N TRP A 318 -2.06 0.26 19.45
CA TRP A 318 -1.56 -0.35 20.68
C TRP A 318 -1.67 0.59 21.87
N VAL A 319 -1.35 1.87 21.66
CA VAL A 319 -1.52 2.91 22.69
C VAL A 319 -2.99 2.99 23.10
N ILE A 320 -3.93 3.05 22.16
CA ILE A 320 -5.36 3.12 22.47
C ILE A 320 -5.82 1.84 23.18
N THR A 321 -5.42 0.65 22.72
CA THR A 321 -5.74 -0.62 23.40
C THR A 321 -5.29 -0.62 24.85
N ALA A 322 -4.06 -0.17 25.13
CA ALA A 322 -3.52 -0.09 26.48
C ALA A 322 -4.25 0.92 27.38
N LEU A 323 -4.82 1.98 26.80
CA LEU A 323 -5.54 3.02 27.54
C LEU A 323 -7.01 2.68 27.78
N VAL A 324 -7.65 1.91 26.88
CA VAL A 324 -9.10 1.67 26.87
C VAL A 324 -9.46 0.29 27.42
N THR A 325 -8.51 -0.63 27.50
CA THR A 325 -8.76 -2.04 27.83
C THR A 325 -7.71 -2.59 28.78
N ASP A 326 -8.06 -3.61 29.56
CA ASP A 326 -7.12 -4.35 30.40
C ASP A 326 -6.30 -5.39 29.62
N PHE A 327 -6.41 -5.42 28.29
CA PHE A 327 -5.67 -6.38 27.47
C PHE A 327 -4.18 -6.02 27.46
N PRO A 328 -3.27 -6.95 27.80
CA PRO A 328 -1.83 -6.69 27.88
C PRO A 328 -1.19 -6.63 26.48
N ILE A 329 -1.56 -5.61 25.69
CA ILE A 329 -1.22 -5.49 24.26
C ILE A 329 0.27 -5.52 23.99
N PHE A 330 1.08 -4.80 24.78
CA PHE A 330 2.53 -4.76 24.58
C PHE A 330 3.17 -6.12 24.82
N SER A 331 2.78 -6.83 25.89
CA SER A 331 3.25 -8.20 26.14
C SER A 331 2.85 -9.12 24.99
N ASN A 332 1.59 -9.05 24.53
CA ASN A 332 1.10 -9.86 23.41
C ASN A 332 1.88 -9.60 22.10
N VAL A 333 2.15 -8.33 21.77
CA VAL A 333 2.93 -7.96 20.59
C VAL A 333 4.38 -8.43 20.70
N PHE A 334 5.03 -8.24 21.85
CA PHE A 334 6.42 -8.69 22.03
C PHE A 334 6.56 -10.21 21.93
N THR A 335 5.61 -10.98 22.48
CA THR A 335 5.59 -12.43 22.33
C THR A 335 5.47 -12.85 20.87
N GLU A 336 4.58 -12.20 20.10
CA GLU A 336 4.43 -12.48 18.66
C GLU A 336 5.70 -12.14 17.88
N VAL A 337 6.32 -10.98 18.14
CA VAL A 337 7.57 -10.57 17.48
C VAL A 337 8.72 -11.55 17.77
N LEU A 338 8.84 -12.02 19.01
CA LEU A 338 9.83 -13.03 19.39
C LEU A 338 9.56 -14.37 18.69
N TYR A 339 8.30 -14.79 18.63
CA TYR A 339 7.90 -16.02 17.93
C TYR A 339 8.28 -15.95 16.45
N VAL A 340 7.92 -14.86 15.77
CA VAL A 340 8.24 -14.62 14.35
C VAL A 340 9.74 -14.54 14.11
N THR A 341 10.49 -13.88 14.99
CA THR A 341 11.96 -13.76 14.87
C THR A 341 12.64 -15.12 15.02
N ASN A 342 12.16 -15.96 15.94
CA ASN A 342 12.68 -17.32 16.13
C ASN A 342 12.24 -18.28 15.01
N ALA A 343 11.08 -18.05 14.40
CA ALA A 343 10.57 -18.83 13.27
C ALA A 343 11.13 -18.37 11.91
N ALA A 344 11.86 -17.26 11.86
CA ALA A 344 12.42 -16.71 10.63
C ALA A 344 13.31 -17.72 9.92
N SER A 345 13.17 -17.82 8.59
CA SER A 345 13.94 -18.76 7.79
C SER A 345 15.45 -18.52 7.97
N SER A 346 16.20 -19.59 8.28
CA SER A 346 17.67 -19.52 8.42
C SER A 346 18.37 -19.06 7.13
N ASN A 347 17.74 -19.21 5.97
CA ASN A 347 18.24 -18.73 4.68
C ASN A 347 17.50 -17.47 4.22
N LEU A 348 18.23 -16.35 4.13
CA LEU A 348 17.72 -15.03 3.70
C LEU A 348 17.17 -15.02 2.27
N LEU A 349 17.54 -15.98 1.42
CA LEU A 349 17.06 -16.07 0.04
C LEU A 349 15.69 -16.77 -0.07
N THR A 350 15.31 -17.59 0.92
CA THR A 350 14.05 -18.35 0.90
C THR A 350 12.82 -17.49 0.64
N PRO A 351 12.56 -16.39 1.38
CA PRO A 351 11.39 -15.54 1.11
C PRO A 351 11.40 -14.97 -0.31
N LEU A 352 12.58 -14.64 -0.87
CA LEU A 352 12.71 -14.13 -2.22
C LEU A 352 12.35 -15.19 -3.26
N ILE A 353 12.99 -16.37 -3.17
CA ILE A 353 12.85 -17.45 -4.15
C ILE A 353 11.40 -17.95 -4.20
N ILE A 354 10.77 -18.19 -3.04
CA ILE A 354 9.41 -18.72 -3.01
C ILE A 354 8.41 -17.74 -3.65
N ASN A 355 8.56 -16.44 -3.39
CA ASN A 355 7.68 -15.42 -3.98
C ASN A 355 7.96 -15.21 -5.48
N ILE A 356 9.23 -15.17 -5.91
CA ILE A 356 9.60 -15.02 -7.33
C ILE A 356 9.09 -16.22 -8.14
N ASN A 357 9.17 -17.44 -7.61
CA ASN A 357 8.69 -18.65 -8.29
C ASN A 357 7.17 -18.69 -8.51
N GLN A 358 6.40 -17.77 -7.92
CA GLN A 358 4.98 -17.63 -8.23
C GLN A 358 4.75 -16.91 -9.57
N LEU A 359 5.71 -16.12 -10.04
CA LEU A 359 5.59 -15.39 -11.29
C LEU A 359 5.59 -16.32 -12.53
N PRO A 360 4.94 -15.92 -13.63
CA PRO A 360 5.07 -16.61 -14.92
C PRO A 360 6.43 -16.29 -15.57
N LEU A 361 7.52 -16.79 -14.97
CA LEU A 361 8.91 -16.42 -15.29
C LEU A 361 9.27 -16.61 -16.77
N VAL A 362 8.75 -17.63 -17.45
CA VAL A 362 9.01 -17.86 -18.88
C VAL A 362 8.54 -16.67 -19.73
N LEU A 363 7.30 -16.21 -19.53
CA LEU A 363 6.74 -15.08 -20.29
C LEU A 363 7.47 -13.77 -19.96
N ILE A 364 7.75 -13.55 -18.68
CA ILE A 364 8.47 -12.36 -18.21
C ILE A 364 9.88 -12.31 -18.79
N ASN A 365 10.62 -13.44 -18.77
CA ASN A 365 11.98 -13.53 -19.30
C ASN A 365 12.02 -13.32 -20.81
N ILE A 366 11.01 -13.80 -21.56
CA ILE A 366 10.89 -13.51 -23.00
C ILE A 366 10.73 -12.00 -23.24
N ILE A 367 9.85 -11.33 -22.48
CA ILE A 367 9.65 -9.88 -22.59
C ILE A 367 10.95 -9.13 -22.24
N PHE A 368 11.62 -9.50 -21.15
CA PHE A 368 12.90 -8.89 -20.78
C PHE A 368 13.99 -9.13 -21.82
N LEU A 369 14.05 -10.31 -22.43
CA LEU A 369 14.99 -10.60 -23.51
C LEU A 369 14.72 -9.70 -24.73
N ILE A 370 13.45 -9.55 -25.13
CA ILE A 370 13.07 -8.64 -26.23
C ILE A 370 13.47 -7.20 -25.89
N GLN A 371 13.16 -6.73 -24.68
CA GLN A 371 13.52 -5.38 -24.23
C GLN A 371 15.04 -5.17 -24.22
N LEU A 372 15.81 -6.16 -23.76
CA LEU A 372 17.27 -6.11 -23.76
C LEU A 372 17.84 -6.04 -25.17
N LEU A 373 17.34 -6.89 -26.09
CA LEU A 373 17.73 -6.85 -27.49
C LEU A 373 17.43 -5.48 -28.12
N LEU A 374 16.26 -4.90 -27.84
CA LEU A 374 15.93 -3.55 -28.32
C LEU A 374 16.88 -2.50 -27.75
N LEU A 375 17.25 -2.57 -26.48
CA LEU A 375 18.21 -1.63 -25.89
C LEU A 375 19.60 -1.70 -26.51
N LEU A 376 20.06 -2.89 -26.95
CA LEU A 376 21.35 -3.01 -27.63
C LEU A 376 21.43 -2.16 -28.91
N PHE A 377 20.31 -1.99 -29.62
CA PHE A 377 20.26 -1.26 -30.89
C PHE A 377 19.70 0.17 -30.76
N PHE A 378 18.88 0.43 -29.75
CA PHE A 378 18.09 1.66 -29.60
C PHE A 378 18.25 2.29 -28.21
N PHE A 379 19.44 2.29 -27.65
CA PHE A 379 19.70 2.91 -26.34
C PHE A 379 19.55 4.44 -26.37
N ASN A 380 18.87 4.99 -25.37
CA ASN A 380 18.67 6.42 -25.13
C ASN A 380 19.28 6.86 -23.78
N PRO A 381 20.42 7.56 -23.78
CA PRO A 381 21.07 8.01 -22.54
C PRO A 381 20.23 9.04 -21.76
N LYS A 382 19.30 9.76 -22.42
CA LYS A 382 18.43 10.74 -21.74
C LYS A 382 17.43 10.06 -20.78
N GLY A 383 17.23 8.75 -20.91
CA GLY A 383 16.35 7.96 -20.06
C GLY A 383 16.95 7.51 -18.73
N VAL A 384 18.27 7.66 -18.55
CA VAL A 384 19.01 7.07 -17.42
C VAL A 384 18.51 7.55 -16.07
N ASP A 385 18.20 8.85 -15.94
CA ASP A 385 17.70 9.40 -14.68
C ASP A 385 16.37 8.75 -14.25
N ASN A 386 15.43 8.58 -15.18
CA ASN A 386 14.17 7.89 -14.91
C ASN A 386 14.40 6.41 -14.60
N ALA A 387 15.27 5.75 -15.36
CA ALA A 387 15.63 4.35 -15.17
C ALA A 387 16.17 4.09 -13.76
N ILE A 388 17.08 4.93 -13.26
CA ILE A 388 17.62 4.84 -11.89
C ILE A 388 16.50 4.93 -10.86
N LEU A 389 15.59 5.91 -10.99
CA LEU A 389 14.49 6.09 -10.05
C LEU A 389 13.52 4.90 -10.06
N TYR A 390 13.21 4.35 -11.23
CA TYR A 390 12.36 3.16 -11.33
C TYR A 390 13.01 1.93 -10.68
N ILE A 391 14.32 1.73 -10.86
CA ILE A 391 15.08 0.64 -10.22
C ILE A 391 15.04 0.78 -8.70
N VAL A 392 15.22 1.99 -8.17
CA VAL A 392 15.15 2.25 -6.72
C VAL A 392 13.82 1.77 -6.14
N VAL A 393 12.70 2.06 -6.82
CA VAL A 393 11.37 1.60 -6.38
C VAL A 393 11.20 0.09 -6.60
N ALA A 394 11.73 -0.45 -7.70
CA ALA A 394 11.64 -1.87 -8.03
C ALA A 394 12.36 -2.79 -7.03
N ILE A 395 13.35 -2.29 -6.28
CA ILE A 395 14.08 -3.04 -5.26
C ILE A 395 13.31 -3.16 -3.93
N ILE A 396 12.38 -2.24 -3.66
CA ILE A 396 11.67 -2.16 -2.36
C ILE A 396 10.94 -3.46 -1.97
N PRO A 397 10.24 -4.18 -2.87
CA PRO A 397 9.62 -5.48 -2.54
C PRO A 397 10.61 -6.50 -1.97
N PHE A 398 11.85 -6.52 -2.45
CA PHE A 398 12.86 -7.46 -1.97
C PHE A 398 13.30 -7.10 -0.55
N LEU A 399 13.50 -5.81 -0.25
CA LEU A 399 13.79 -5.35 1.12
C LEU A 399 12.66 -5.72 2.08
N TRP A 400 11.41 -5.58 1.64
CA TRP A 400 10.25 -5.96 2.44
C TRP A 400 10.18 -7.45 2.72
N TYR A 401 10.49 -8.30 1.75
CA TYR A 401 10.57 -9.74 1.98
C TYR A 401 11.69 -10.13 2.95
N LEU A 402 12.78 -9.36 3.04
CA LEU A 402 13.81 -9.60 4.05
C LEU A 402 13.33 -9.20 5.45
N ILE A 403 12.64 -8.06 5.57
CA ILE A 403 12.10 -7.56 6.86
C ILE A 403 10.94 -8.45 7.34
N MET A 404 10.06 -8.84 6.43
CA MET A 404 8.85 -9.64 6.70
C MET A 404 9.05 -11.09 6.21
N SER A 405 10.22 -11.68 6.47
CA SER A 405 10.63 -12.98 5.91
C SER A 405 9.64 -14.10 6.21
N ASP A 406 9.37 -14.34 7.48
CA ASP A 406 8.47 -15.40 7.95
C ASP A 406 7.05 -15.24 7.36
N HIS A 407 6.51 -14.02 7.37
CA HIS A 407 5.22 -13.70 6.73
C HIS A 407 5.24 -13.97 5.22
N SER A 408 6.30 -13.56 4.54
CA SER A 408 6.44 -13.72 3.08
C SER A 408 6.64 -15.18 2.67
N VAL A 409 7.23 -16.00 3.54
CA VAL A 409 7.35 -17.46 3.35
C VAL A 409 6.01 -18.13 3.58
N ARG A 410 5.34 -17.85 4.70
CA ARG A 410 4.03 -18.45 5.01
C ARG A 410 3.00 -18.10 3.96
N HIS A 411 2.91 -16.82 3.57
CA HIS A 411 1.83 -16.28 2.75
C HIS A 411 2.22 -16.05 1.28
N TYR A 412 3.23 -16.78 0.80
CA TYR A 412 3.81 -16.60 -0.53
C TYR A 412 2.78 -16.57 -1.67
N TRP A 413 1.66 -17.28 -1.53
CA TRP A 413 0.62 -17.39 -2.55
C TRP A 413 -0.16 -16.09 -2.76
N PHE A 414 -0.02 -15.11 -1.86
CA PHE A 414 -0.49 -13.76 -2.12
C PHE A 414 0.56 -12.66 -1.97
N THR A 415 1.56 -12.83 -1.11
CA THR A 415 2.57 -11.79 -0.89
C THR A 415 3.37 -11.48 -2.15
N TYR A 416 3.50 -12.47 -3.06
CA TYR A 416 4.18 -12.30 -4.36
C TYR A 416 3.58 -11.19 -5.23
N ARG A 417 2.32 -10.80 -4.99
CA ARG A 417 1.66 -9.68 -5.68
C ARG A 417 2.38 -8.35 -5.51
N THR A 418 3.16 -8.21 -4.44
CA THR A 418 4.05 -7.07 -4.21
C THR A 418 5.11 -6.92 -5.31
N LEU A 419 5.49 -8.00 -6.01
CA LEU A 419 6.43 -7.97 -7.14
C LEU A 419 5.91 -7.22 -8.36
N SER A 420 4.62 -6.85 -8.42
CA SER A 420 4.13 -5.97 -9.49
C SER A 420 4.89 -4.64 -9.50
N ILE A 421 5.30 -4.13 -8.34
CA ILE A 421 6.14 -2.92 -8.23
C ILE A 421 7.47 -3.15 -8.95
N SER A 422 8.11 -4.30 -8.74
CA SER A 422 9.36 -4.67 -9.40
C SER A 422 9.17 -4.85 -10.91
N LEU A 423 8.12 -5.55 -11.34
CA LEU A 423 7.85 -5.78 -12.76
C LEU A 423 7.56 -4.48 -13.50
N ILE A 424 6.68 -3.62 -12.98
CA ILE A 424 6.38 -2.33 -13.58
C ILE A 424 7.62 -1.45 -13.59
N GLY A 425 8.36 -1.37 -12.46
CA GLY A 425 9.58 -0.58 -12.38
C GLY A 425 10.63 -1.01 -13.41
N ILE A 426 10.86 -2.32 -13.58
CA ILE A 426 11.79 -2.83 -14.58
C ILE A 426 11.27 -2.56 -16.00
N PHE A 427 9.98 -2.81 -16.29
CA PHE A 427 9.41 -2.51 -17.60
C PHE A 427 9.56 -1.02 -17.97
N LEU A 428 9.29 -0.11 -17.03
CA LEU A 428 9.46 1.32 -17.23
C LEU A 428 10.92 1.74 -17.34
N THR A 429 11.84 1.04 -16.67
CA THR A 429 13.29 1.21 -16.82
C THR A 429 13.70 0.94 -18.27
N PHE A 430 13.33 -0.22 -18.81
CA PHE A 430 13.62 -0.54 -20.22
C PHE A 430 12.99 0.47 -21.18
N ASN A 431 11.72 0.83 -20.97
CA ASN A 431 11.03 1.80 -21.82
C ASN A 431 11.65 3.21 -21.74
N ALA A 432 12.16 3.64 -20.58
CA ALA A 432 12.84 4.93 -20.44
C ALA A 432 14.18 4.96 -21.20
N LEU A 433 14.92 3.85 -21.18
CA LEU A 433 16.20 3.70 -21.87
C LEU A 433 16.06 3.47 -23.38
N LEU A 434 14.85 3.40 -23.93
CA LEU A 434 14.61 3.11 -25.34
C LEU A 434 14.43 4.40 -26.16
N ASP A 435 15.18 4.52 -27.25
CA ASP A 435 15.01 5.55 -28.27
C ASP A 435 13.83 5.17 -29.19
N LYS A 436 12.64 5.62 -28.80
CA LYS A 436 11.38 5.30 -29.49
C LYS A 436 11.35 5.87 -30.92
N GLU A 437 11.90 7.06 -31.14
CA GLU A 437 11.91 7.69 -32.46
C GLU A 437 12.78 6.92 -33.44
N ARG A 438 14.00 6.53 -33.01
CA ARG A 438 14.90 5.72 -33.81
C ARG A 438 14.32 4.33 -34.10
N LEU A 439 13.68 3.71 -33.10
CA LEU A 439 13.02 2.42 -33.28
C LEU A 439 11.88 2.49 -34.30
N ILE A 440 10.99 3.47 -34.18
CA ILE A 440 9.88 3.66 -35.13
C ILE A 440 10.42 3.94 -36.54
N GLY A 441 11.46 4.77 -36.65
CA GLY A 441 12.13 5.03 -37.93
C GLY A 441 12.70 3.77 -38.57
N TRP A 442 13.30 2.87 -37.78
CA TRP A 442 13.80 1.59 -38.26
C TRP A 442 12.68 0.63 -38.70
N ILE A 443 11.60 0.52 -37.93
CA ILE A 443 10.42 -0.29 -38.28
C ILE A 443 9.79 0.20 -39.59
N ASN A 444 9.67 1.51 -39.78
CA ASN A 444 9.13 2.08 -41.00
C ASN A 444 10.02 1.79 -42.22
N LYS A 445 11.35 1.79 -42.05
CA LYS A 445 12.28 1.40 -43.12
C LYS A 445 12.13 -0.07 -43.50
N LEU A 446 11.94 -0.97 -42.54
CA LEU A 446 11.70 -2.39 -42.83
C LEU A 446 10.39 -2.64 -43.58
N ARG A 447 9.34 -1.87 -43.28
CA ARG A 447 8.05 -1.97 -44.01
C ARG A 447 8.10 -1.49 -45.46
N LEU A 448 9.14 -0.73 -45.82
CA LEU A 448 9.36 -0.21 -47.17
C LEU A 448 10.34 -1.09 -47.97
N LEU A 449 10.87 -2.17 -47.39
CA LEU A 449 11.66 -3.16 -48.11
C LEU A 449 10.69 -4.12 -48.82
N PRO A 450 10.88 -4.37 -50.14
CA PRO A 450 9.97 -5.17 -50.97
C PRO A 450 9.93 -6.65 -50.59
#